data_AF-A0A6M1T1F3-F1
#
_entry.id   AF-A0A6M1T1F3-F1
#
_cell.length_a   1.000
_cell.length_b   1.000
_cell.length_c   1.000
_cell.angle_alpha   90.00
_cell.angle_beta   90.00
_cell.angle_gamma   90.00
#
_symmetry.space_group_name_H-M   'P 1'
#
loop_
_entity.id
_entity.type
_entity.pdbx_description
1 polymer ?
#
loop_
_entity_poly.entity_id
_entity_poly.type
_entity_poly.pdbx_seq_one_letter_code
_entity_poly.pdbx_strand_id
1 'polypeptide(L)'
;MKRNKKGSRDSDIIIDESKHREAPDFFQRLKNSLYAIVMGAVVAQIILFAFRMVGIIYFFIEYLELTIVYLSVCAILGWIYGEKFISSLGKEGANWWDLWRMWK
;
A
#
# COMPACT_ATOMS: atom_id res chain seq x y z
N MET A 1 -4.52 60.10 25.30
CA MET A 1 -4.56 58.63 25.35
C MET A 1 -5.40 58.08 24.20
N LYS A 2 -4.77 57.45 23.19
CA LYS A 2 -5.44 56.58 22.22
C LYS A 2 -4.50 55.39 21.96
N ARG A 3 -4.75 54.26 22.62
CA ARG A 3 -4.18 52.97 22.24
C ARG A 3 -5.04 52.43 21.09
N ASN A 4 -4.46 52.02 19.96
CA ASN A 4 -5.12 51.02 19.13
C ASN A 4 -4.12 50.14 18.36
N LYS A 5 -3.98 48.93 18.92
CA LYS A 5 -3.76 47.62 18.30
C LYS A 5 -2.76 47.52 17.14
N LYS A 6 -1.55 47.11 17.51
CA LYS A 6 -0.61 46.35 16.69
C LYS A 6 -1.34 45.11 16.16
N GLY A 7 -1.53 45.03 14.85
CA GLY A 7 -2.09 43.85 14.19
C GLY A 7 -1.12 42.68 14.31
N SER A 8 -1.42 41.73 15.19
CA SER A 8 -0.82 40.41 15.18
C SER A 8 -1.44 39.63 14.02
N ARG A 9 -0.64 39.32 12.99
CA ARG A 9 -0.96 38.27 12.03
C ARG A 9 -0.03 37.10 12.33
N ASP A 10 -0.19 36.53 13.51
CA ASP A 10 0.26 35.17 13.77
C ASP A 10 -0.87 34.28 13.24
N SER A 11 -0.70 33.77 12.03
CA SER A 11 -1.48 32.62 11.59
C SER A 11 -0.94 31.42 12.35
N ASP A 12 -1.41 31.24 13.58
CA ASP A 12 -1.21 30.01 14.34
C ASP A 12 -1.76 28.87 13.48
N ILE A 13 -0.86 28.17 12.80
CA ILE A 13 -1.17 26.89 12.19
C ILE A 13 -1.48 25.99 13.37
N ILE A 14 -2.76 25.81 13.68
CA ILE A 14 -3.23 24.82 14.66
C ILE A 14 -2.92 23.46 14.03
N ILE A 15 -1.71 22.97 14.25
CA ILE A 15 -1.31 21.61 13.91
C ILE A 15 -2.08 20.72 14.88
N ASP A 16 -3.16 20.15 14.38
CA ASP A 16 -3.99 19.19 15.10
C ASP A 16 -3.17 17.91 15.35
N GLU A 17 -2.46 17.86 16.48
CA GLU A 17 -1.65 16.73 16.94
C GLU A 17 -2.46 15.43 17.05
N SER A 18 -3.79 15.50 17.13
CA SER A 18 -4.65 14.30 17.13
C SER A 18 -4.58 13.50 15.83
N LYS A 19 -4.11 14.12 14.74
CA LYS A 19 -3.89 13.45 13.44
C LYS A 19 -2.45 12.97 13.25
N HIS A 20 -1.56 13.23 14.21
CA HIS A 20 -0.21 12.72 14.20
C HIS A 20 -0.24 11.24 14.58
N ARG A 21 -0.30 10.36 13.56
CA ARG A 21 -0.01 8.93 13.79
C ARG A 21 1.46 8.81 14.14
N GLU A 22 1.75 8.23 15.30
CA GLU A 22 3.11 7.85 15.67
C GLU A 22 3.76 7.07 14.52
N ALA A 23 5.02 7.40 14.25
CA ALA A 23 5.77 6.71 13.21
C ALA A 23 5.74 5.20 13.53
N PRO A 24 5.38 4.34 12.57
CA PRO A 24 5.29 2.92 12.83
C PRO A 24 6.65 2.41 13.30
N ASP A 25 6.64 1.69 14.42
CA ASP A 25 7.82 1.04 14.98
C ASP A 25 8.46 0.09 13.96
N PHE A 26 9.76 -0.18 14.14
CA PHE A 26 10.52 -1.03 13.23
C PHE A 26 9.85 -2.39 12.99
N PHE A 27 9.37 -3.04 14.06
CA PHE A 27 8.68 -4.32 13.95
C PHE A 27 7.36 -4.22 13.19
N GLN A 28 6.65 -3.10 13.33
CA GLN A 28 5.41 -2.86 12.60
C GLN A 28 5.70 -2.67 11.10
N ARG A 29 6.78 -1.97 10.73
CA ARG A 29 7.20 -1.81 9.33
C ARG A 29 7.61 -3.13 8.71
N LEU A 30 8.34 -3.97 9.44
CA LEU A 30 8.72 -5.31 8.99
C LEU A 30 7.48 -6.19 8.77
N LYS A 31 6.56 -6.20 9.74
CA LYS A 31 5.27 -6.90 9.64
C LYS A 31 4.49 -6.42 8.42
N ASN A 32 4.37 -5.11 8.22
CA ASN A 32 3.68 -4.54 7.06
C ASN A 32 4.32 -4.93 5.74
N SER A 33 5.65 -5.00 5.69
CA SER A 33 6.39 -5.41 4.48
C SER A 33 6.13 -6.87 4.15
N LEU A 34 6.14 -7.75 5.14
CA LEU A 34 5.80 -9.16 4.97
C LEU A 34 4.35 -9.32 4.49
N TYR A 35 3.39 -8.62 5.09
CA TYR A 35 2.01 -8.64 4.62
C TYR A 35 1.86 -8.10 3.20
N ALA A 36 2.59 -7.05 2.85
CA ALA A 36 2.57 -6.49 1.51
C ALA A 36 3.11 -7.46 0.45
N ILE A 37 4.16 -8.22 0.77
CA ILE A 37 4.67 -9.30 -0.09
C ILE A 37 3.59 -10.36 -0.32
N VAL A 38 2.97 -10.86 0.77
CA VAL A 38 1.94 -11.90 0.69
C VAL A 38 0.73 -11.41 -0.11
N MET A 39 0.22 -10.22 0.21
CA MET A 39 -0.92 -9.63 -0.50
C MET A 39 -0.58 -9.34 -1.96
N GLY A 40 0.63 -8.85 -2.24
CA GLY A 40 1.11 -8.63 -3.60
C GLY A 40 1.11 -9.91 -4.43
N ALA A 41 1.56 -11.03 -3.85
CA ALA A 41 1.52 -12.34 -4.51
C ALA A 41 0.08 -12.82 -4.78
N VAL A 42 -0.85 -12.60 -3.83
CA VAL A 42 -2.27 -12.94 -4.03
C VAL A 42 -2.88 -12.13 -5.17
N VAL A 43 -2.62 -10.82 -5.24
CA VAL A 43 -3.10 -9.96 -6.33
C VAL A 43 -2.55 -10.42 -7.67
N ALA A 44 -1.23 -10.69 -7.74
CA ALA A 44 -0.60 -11.22 -8.94
C ALA A 44 -1.28 -12.52 -9.40
N GLN A 45 -1.65 -13.40 -8.46
CA GLN A 45 -2.34 -14.64 -8.80
C GLN A 45 -3.74 -14.44 -9.38
N ILE A 46 -4.52 -13.53 -8.80
CA ILE A 46 -5.85 -13.18 -9.31
C ILE A 46 -5.74 -12.65 -10.74
N ILE A 47 -4.75 -11.79 -11.00
CA ILE A 47 -4.47 -11.24 -12.33
C ILE A 47 -4.10 -12.36 -13.31
N LEU A 48 -3.16 -13.25 -12.93
CA LEU A 48 -2.75 -14.36 -13.79
C LEU A 48 -3.91 -15.31 -14.13
N PHE A 49 -4.77 -15.60 -13.16
CA PHE A 49 -6.00 -16.36 -13.40
C PHE A 49 -6.97 -15.64 -14.34
N ALA A 50 -7.08 -14.30 -14.23
CA ALA A 50 -7.89 -13.52 -15.16
C ALA A 50 -7.41 -13.63 -16.62
N PHE A 51 -6.10 -13.75 -16.82
CA PHE A 51 -5.48 -13.94 -18.14
C PHE A 51 -5.35 -15.42 -18.57
N ARG A 52 -6.01 -16.37 -17.89
CA ARG A 52 -5.95 -17.82 -18.18
C ARG A 52 -4.53 -18.43 -18.16
N MET A 53 -3.58 -17.82 -17.44
CA MET A 53 -2.26 -18.43 -17.25
C MET A 53 -2.32 -19.52 -16.17
N VAL A 54 -1.70 -20.66 -16.45
CA VAL A 54 -2.01 -21.98 -15.83
C VAL A 54 -1.45 -22.17 -14.40
N GLY A 55 -0.75 -21.19 -13.81
CA GLY A 55 -0.50 -21.22 -12.37
C GLY A 55 0.64 -20.32 -11.88
N ILE A 56 0.50 -19.85 -10.64
CA ILE A 56 1.46 -18.93 -10.01
C ILE A 56 2.88 -19.48 -10.00
N ILE A 57 3.01 -20.77 -9.71
CA ILE A 57 4.30 -21.42 -9.48
C ILE A 57 5.09 -21.44 -10.80
N TYR A 58 4.43 -21.74 -11.91
CA TYR A 58 5.06 -21.74 -13.22
C TYR A 58 5.51 -20.33 -13.61
N PHE A 59 4.64 -19.33 -13.46
CA PHE A 59 4.98 -17.94 -13.77
C PHE A 59 6.11 -17.41 -12.88
N PHE A 60 6.08 -17.73 -11.58
CA PHE A 60 7.09 -17.26 -10.64
C PHE A 60 8.44 -17.93 -10.83
N ILE A 61 8.48 -19.16 -11.35
CA ILE A 61 9.73 -19.87 -11.66
C ILE A 61 10.26 -19.43 -13.03
N GLU A 62 9.40 -19.31 -14.04
CA GLU A 62 9.81 -18.95 -15.41
C GLU A 62 10.18 -17.47 -15.53
N TYR A 63 9.47 -16.60 -14.81
CA TYR A 63 9.71 -15.17 -14.77
C TYR A 63 10.23 -14.71 -13.40
N LEU A 64 11.15 -15.49 -12.84
CA LEU A 64 11.70 -15.28 -11.50
C LEU A 64 12.22 -13.86 -11.28
N GLU A 65 12.90 -13.28 -12.27
CA GLU A 65 13.41 -11.91 -12.19
C GLU A 65 12.29 -10.87 -11.99
N LEU A 66 11.22 -10.97 -12.78
CA LEU A 66 10.05 -10.09 -12.68
C LEU A 66 9.34 -10.27 -11.35
N THR A 67 9.20 -11.51 -10.89
CA THR A 67 8.64 -11.83 -9.58
C THR A 67 9.43 -11.22 -8.44
N ILE A 68 10.77 -11.35 -8.45
CA ILE A 68 11.64 -10.80 -7.40
C ILE A 68 11.51 -9.27 -7.37
N VAL A 69 11.54 -8.63 -8.54
CA VAL A 69 11.39 -7.17 -8.64
C VAL A 69 10.04 -6.73 -8.09
N TYR A 70 8.96 -7.40 -8.51
CA TYR A 70 7.60 -7.08 -8.06
C TYR A 70 7.45 -7.24 -6.54
N LEU A 71 7.86 -8.38 -5.97
CA LEU A 71 7.77 -8.61 -4.53
C LEU A 71 8.66 -7.66 -3.73
N SER A 72 9.83 -7.29 -4.26
CA SER A 72 10.71 -6.31 -3.65
C SER A 72 10.05 -4.93 -3.61
N VAL A 73 9.39 -4.51 -4.68
CA VAL A 73 8.60 -3.27 -4.70
C VAL A 73 7.46 -3.34 -3.70
N CYS A 74 6.72 -4.46 -3.62
CA CYS A 74 5.69 -4.66 -2.60
C CYS A 74 6.26 -4.55 -1.18
N ALA A 75 7.43 -5.13 -0.93
CA ALA A 75 8.11 -5.05 0.37
C ALA A 75 8.47 -3.61 0.73
N ILE A 76 9.10 -2.87 -0.20
CA ILE A 76 9.48 -1.47 -0.01
C ILE A 76 8.24 -0.59 0.24
N LEU A 77 7.19 -0.77 -0.56
CA LEU A 77 5.95 -0.02 -0.40
C LEU A 77 5.23 -0.38 0.91
N GLY A 78 5.24 -1.66 1.31
CA GLY A 78 4.74 -2.10 2.62
C GLY A 78 5.54 -1.49 3.78
N TRP A 79 6.85 -1.33 3.62
CA TRP A 79 7.72 -0.69 4.62
C TRP A 79 7.40 0.79 4.79
N ILE A 80 7.25 1.52 3.67
CA ILE A 80 7.09 2.98 3.66
C ILE A 80 5.63 3.37 3.98
N TYR A 81 4.66 2.73 3.32
CA TYR A 81 3.26 3.13 3.35
C TYR A 81 2.40 2.28 4.29
N GLY A 82 2.90 1.11 4.71
CA GLY A 82 2.25 0.27 5.72
C GLY A 82 0.84 -0.17 5.35
N GLU A 83 -0.07 -0.05 6.31
CA GLU A 83 -1.49 -0.43 6.20
C GLU A 83 -2.20 0.19 5.00
N LYS A 84 -1.84 1.42 4.60
CA LYS A 84 -2.47 2.09 3.46
C LYS A 84 -2.22 1.33 2.17
N PHE A 85 -0.98 0.88 1.96
CA PHE A 85 -0.62 0.10 0.79
C PHE A 85 -1.28 -1.28 0.81
N ILE A 86 -1.27 -1.96 1.96
CA ILE A 86 -1.94 -3.26 2.14
C ILE A 86 -3.45 -3.15 1.84
N SER A 87 -4.11 -2.11 2.33
CA SER A 87 -5.53 -1.84 2.03
C SER A 87 -5.76 -1.58 0.54
N SER A 88 -4.85 -0.85 -0.12
CA SER A 88 -4.92 -0.62 -1.56
C SER A 88 -4.77 -1.92 -2.35
N LEU A 89 -3.80 -2.79 -1.98
CA LEU A 89 -3.63 -4.11 -2.59
C LEU A 89 -4.89 -4.97 -2.44
N GLY A 90 -5.53 -4.94 -1.27
CA GLY A 90 -6.80 -5.64 -1.05
C GLY A 90 -7.93 -5.14 -1.96
N LYS A 91 -8.06 -3.83 -2.14
CA LYS A 91 -9.05 -3.24 -3.05
C LYS A 91 -8.78 -3.60 -4.51
N GLU A 92 -7.53 -3.49 -4.95
CA GLU A 92 -7.14 -3.88 -6.31
C GLU A 92 -7.39 -5.38 -6.55
N GLY A 93 -7.03 -6.24 -5.60
CA GLY A 93 -7.32 -7.67 -5.68
C GLY A 93 -8.81 -7.97 -5.81
N ALA A 94 -9.66 -7.27 -5.05
CA ALA A 94 -11.11 -7.40 -5.15
C ALA A 94 -11.65 -6.92 -6.50
N ASN A 95 -11.17 -5.78 -7.00
CA ASN A 95 -11.56 -5.25 -8.31
C ASN A 95 -11.21 -6.23 -9.44
N TRP A 96 -9.98 -6.77 -9.44
CA TRP A 96 -9.57 -7.76 -10.43
C TRP A 96 -10.37 -9.06 -10.34
N TRP A 97 -10.71 -9.48 -9.12
CA TRP A 97 -11.56 -10.65 -8.90
C TRP A 97 -12.98 -10.45 -9.44
N ASP A 98 -13.58 -9.29 -9.20
CA ASP A 98 -14.91 -8.96 -9.70
C ASP A 98 -14.90 -8.83 -11.23
N LEU A 99 -13.88 -8.18 -11.81
CA LEU A 99 -13.69 -8.15 -13.26
C LEU A 99 -13.61 -9.56 -13.84
N TRP A 100 -12.82 -10.45 -13.24
CA TRP A 100 -12.73 -11.84 -13.67
C TRP A 100 -14.08 -12.56 -13.59
N ARG A 101 -14.84 -12.37 -12.50
CA ARG A 101 -16.16 -12.98 -12.34
C ARG A 101 -17.15 -12.52 -13.42
N MET A 102 -17.10 -11.26 -13.85
CA MET A 102 -17.99 -10.76 -14.91
C MET A 102 -17.67 -11.34 -16.30
N TRP A 103 -16.41 -11.71 -16.55
CA TRP A 103 -15.95 -12.23 -17.85
C TRP A 103 -16.06 -13.75 -17.98
N LYS A 104 -16.53 -14.42 -16.92
CA LYS A 104 -16.78 -15.88 -16.89
C LYS A 104 -18.25 -16.17 -17.18
#